data_AF-A0A386C6V5-F1
#
_entry.id   AF-A0A386C6V5-F1
#
_cell.length_a   1.000
_cell.length_b   1.000
_cell.length_c   1.000
_cell.angle_alpha   90.00
_cell.angle_beta   90.00
_cell.angle_gamma   90.00
#
_symmetry.space_group_name_H-M   'P 1'
#
loop_
_entity.id
_entity.type
_entity.pdbx_description
1 polymer ?
#
loop_
_entity_poly.entity_id
_entity_poly.type
_entity_poly.pdbx_seq_one_letter_code
_entity_poly.pdbx_strand_id
1 'polypeptide(L)'
;MSIRRIRLRFAEVDVERTQEFTIRWSGAEGGTPKEIVRQQWNFSPAGATSEVEDYEADLDRVSVLELSIKPDIRGGEARASLAEWRIA
;
A
#
# COMPACT_ATOMS: atom_id res chain seq x y z
N MET A 1 -16.14 11.54 3.02
CA MET A 1 -14.79 12.15 3.15
C MET A 1 -14.21 12.34 1.77
N SER A 2 -13.38 13.36 1.55
CA SER A 2 -12.53 13.46 0.36
C SER A 2 -11.10 13.06 0.73
N ILE A 3 -10.38 12.44 -0.20
CA ILE A 3 -8.96 12.11 -0.06
C ILE A 3 -8.27 12.59 -1.33
N ARG A 4 -7.31 13.48 -1.14
CA ARG A 4 -6.52 14.12 -2.21
C ARG A 4 -5.08 13.64 -2.22
N ARG A 5 -4.59 13.04 -1.13
CA ARG A 5 -3.24 12.48 -1.07
C ARG A 5 -3.21 11.21 -0.24
N ILE A 6 -2.43 10.22 -0.67
CA ILE A 6 -2.17 8.99 0.07
C ILE A 6 -0.66 8.77 0.10
N ARG A 7 -0.10 8.70 1.30
CA ARG A 7 1.32 8.42 1.51
C ARG A 7 1.49 7.11 2.27
N LEU A 8 2.32 6.24 1.73
CA LEU A 8 2.69 4.97 2.34
C LEU A 8 4.20 4.92 2.56
N ARG A 9 4.60 4.32 3.67
CA ARG A 9 5.99 3.94 3.91
C ARG A 9 6.06 2.54 4.46
N PHE A 10 6.72 1.66 3.72
CA PHE A 10 7.04 0.32 4.16
C PHE A 10 8.51 0.22 4.56
N ALA A 11 8.81 -0.74 5.42
CA ALA A 11 10.17 -1.04 5.86
C ALA A 11 10.41 -2.56 5.93
N GLU A 12 11.60 -2.96 5.54
CA GLU A 12 12.11 -4.32 5.64
C GLU A 12 13.65 -4.23 5.64
N VAL A 13 14.26 -4.55 6.77
CA VAL A 13 15.71 -4.41 6.96
C VAL A 13 16.42 -5.77 7.02
N ASP A 14 15.67 -6.86 7.18
CA ASP A 14 16.22 -8.16 7.55
C ASP A 14 16.21 -9.14 6.39
N VAL A 15 15.15 -9.14 5.58
CA VAL A 15 14.91 -10.18 4.57
C VAL A 15 14.81 -9.59 3.17
N GLU A 16 15.55 -10.18 2.22
CA GLU A 16 15.33 -9.90 0.80
C GLU A 16 14.05 -10.59 0.32
N ARG A 17 13.09 -9.79 -0.14
CA ARG A 17 11.79 -10.27 -0.62
C ARG A 17 11.16 -9.28 -1.58
N THR A 18 10.27 -9.78 -2.43
CA THR A 18 9.43 -8.92 -3.27
C THR A 18 8.05 -8.80 -2.63
N GLN A 19 7.72 -7.61 -2.14
CA GLN A 19 6.40 -7.29 -1.60
C GLN A 19 5.48 -6.84 -2.74
N GLU A 20 4.18 -7.16 -2.66
CA GLU A 20 3.14 -6.49 -3.44
C GLU A 20 2.19 -5.78 -2.47
N PHE A 21 1.73 -4.57 -2.82
CA PHE A 21 0.57 -3.97 -2.16
C PHE A 21 -0.45 -3.50 -3.19
N THR A 22 -1.68 -3.32 -2.72
CA THR A 22 -2.79 -2.77 -3.50
C THR A 22 -3.57 -1.80 -2.64
N ILE A 23 -3.92 -0.64 -3.20
CA ILE A 23 -4.86 0.31 -2.61
C ILE A 23 -6.18 0.21 -3.38
N ARG A 24 -7.29 0.05 -2.66
CA ARG A 24 -8.64 0.12 -3.22
C ARG A 24 -9.49 1.14 -2.47
N TRP A 25 -10.52 1.64 -3.12
CA TRP A 25 -11.51 2.50 -2.49
C TRP A 25 -12.94 2.13 -2.87
N SER A 26 -13.87 2.46 -1.98
CA SER A 26 -15.30 2.43 -2.25
C SER A 26 -15.95 3.77 -1.87
N GLY A 27 -16.90 4.20 -2.69
CA GLY A 27 -17.71 5.38 -2.43
C GLY A 27 -18.83 5.12 -1.41
N ALA A 28 -19.47 6.20 -0.95
CA ALA A 28 -20.59 6.14 -0.02
C ALA A 28 -21.83 5.41 -0.59
N GLU A 29 -22.01 5.39 -1.91
CA GLU A 29 -23.03 4.56 -2.56
C GLU A 29 -22.76 3.04 -2.47
N GLY A 30 -21.59 2.62 -1.96
CA GLY A 30 -21.20 1.23 -1.89
C GLY A 30 -20.74 0.68 -3.24
N GLY A 31 -20.76 -0.65 -3.37
CA GLY A 31 -20.33 -1.37 -4.57
C GLY A 31 -18.93 -1.99 -4.48
N THR A 32 -18.49 -2.59 -5.58
CA THR A 32 -17.20 -3.27 -5.67
C THR A 32 -16.06 -2.27 -5.46
N PRO A 33 -15.11 -2.54 -4.54
CA PRO A 33 -13.93 -1.70 -4.37
C PRO A 33 -13.17 -1.52 -5.69
N LYS A 34 -12.82 -0.28 -6.01
CA LYS A 34 -12.05 0.09 -7.19
C LYS A 34 -10.57 0.13 -6.85
N GLU A 35 -9.77 -0.61 -7.60
CA GLU A 35 -8.31 -0.56 -7.47
C GLU A 35 -7.77 0.79 -7.96
N ILE A 36 -6.97 1.44 -7.12
CA ILE A 36 -6.30 2.71 -7.41
C ILE A 36 -4.92 2.42 -7.94
N VAL A 37 -4.18 1.58 -7.21
CA VAL A 37 -2.81 1.22 -7.54
C VAL A 37 -2.50 -0.17 -7.00
N ARG A 38 -1.66 -0.88 -7.76
CA ARG A 38 -0.98 -2.10 -7.35
C ARG A 38 0.49 -1.96 -7.71
N GLN A 39 1.36 -2.23 -6.76
CA GLN A 39 2.80 -2.09 -6.92
C GLN A 39 3.53 -3.26 -6.29
N GLN A 40 4.71 -3.54 -6.85
CA GLN A 40 5.66 -4.46 -6.28
C GLN A 40 6.98 -3.76 -6.01
N TRP A 41 7.60 -4.10 -4.89
CA TRP A 41 8.91 -3.59 -4.51
C TRP A 41 9.81 -4.70 -4.00
N ASN A 42 11.08 -4.65 -4.41
CA ASN A 42 12.10 -5.59 -3.97
C ASN A 42 12.85 -4.99 -2.78
N PHE A 43 12.56 -5.51 -1.60
CA PHE A 43 13.35 -5.19 -0.42
C PHE A 43 14.65 -5.98 -0.45
N SER A 44 15.74 -5.33 -0.04
CA SER A 44 17.03 -5.99 0.17
C SER A 44 17.79 -5.30 1.31
N PRO A 45 18.33 -6.05 2.29
CA PRO A 45 19.16 -5.52 3.36
C PRO A 45 20.37 -4.72 2.87
N ALA A 46 20.81 -4.95 1.62
CA ALA A 46 21.97 -4.30 1.03
C ALA A 46 21.73 -2.87 0.51
N GLY A 47 20.50 -2.34 0.58
CA GLY A 47 20.26 -0.94 0.22
C GLY A 47 18.83 -0.55 -0.13
N ALA A 48 17.90 -1.49 -0.24
CA ALA A 48 16.50 -1.23 -0.55
C ALA A 48 15.62 -1.59 0.65
N THR A 49 15.85 -0.96 1.80
CA THR A 49 15.19 -1.34 3.07
C THR A 49 13.91 -0.55 3.38
N SER A 50 13.58 0.45 2.56
CA SER A 50 12.36 1.23 2.70
C SER A 50 11.78 1.54 1.31
N GLU A 51 10.46 1.46 1.23
CA GLU A 51 9.66 1.87 0.09
C GLU A 51 8.80 3.05 0.55
N VAL A 52 8.84 4.17 -0.17
CA VAL A 52 8.08 5.39 0.16
C VAL A 52 7.31 5.79 -1.08
N GLU A 53 5.99 5.75 -0.97
CA GLU A 53 5.07 6.10 -2.05
C GLU A 53 4.22 7.30 -1.62
N ASP A 54 3.98 8.21 -2.56
CA ASP A 54 3.22 9.43 -2.30
C ASP A 54 2.36 9.79 -3.51
N TYR A 55 1.07 9.46 -3.42
CA TYR A 55 0.11 9.56 -4.50
C TYR A 55 -0.75 10.79 -4.36
N GLU A 56 -0.85 11.55 -5.45
CA GLU A 56 -2.00 12.43 -5.65
C GLU A 56 -3.23 11.57 -5.96
N ALA A 57 -4.32 11.88 -5.28
CA ALA A 57 -5.60 11.22 -5.41
C ALA A 57 -6.69 12.26 -5.67
N ASP A 58 -7.81 11.83 -6.24
CA ASP A 58 -8.97 12.69 -6.44
C ASP A 58 -10.23 11.91 -6.10
N LEU A 59 -10.32 11.48 -4.84
CA LEU A 59 -11.39 10.59 -4.38
C LEU A 59 -12.40 11.37 -3.54
N ASP A 60 -13.64 11.42 -4.03
CA ASP A 60 -14.74 12.06 -3.33
C ASP A 60 -15.72 11.05 -2.76
N ARG A 61 -16.38 11.45 -1.67
CA ARG A 61 -17.37 10.64 -0.96
C ARG A 61 -16.85 9.23 -0.58
N VAL A 62 -15.56 9.14 -0.23
CA VAL A 62 -14.93 7.90 0.24
C VAL A 62 -15.63 7.41 1.50
N SER A 63 -16.00 6.12 1.49
CA SER A 63 -16.52 5.38 2.64
C SER A 63 -15.49 4.38 3.16
N VAL A 64 -14.73 3.74 2.26
CA VAL A 64 -13.67 2.78 2.59
C VAL A 64 -12.44 3.08 1.76
N LEU A 65 -11.28 3.06 2.42
CA LEU A 65 -9.97 2.96 1.80
C LEU A 65 -9.30 1.69 2.34
N GLU A 66 -8.95 0.79 1.44
CA GLU A 66 -8.36 -0.52 1.75
C GLU A 66 -6.90 -0.54 1.29
N LEU A 67 -6.01 -1.01 2.16
CA LEU A 67 -4.65 -1.41 1.84
C LEU A 67 -4.53 -2.93 2.02
N SER A 68 -4.28 -3.64 0.93
CA SER A 68 -3.95 -5.07 0.94
C SER A 68 -2.46 -5.25 0.68
N ILE A 69 -1.77 -6.04 1.50
CA ILE A 69 -0.34 -6.30 1.34
C ILE A 69 -0.13 -7.81 1.21
N LYS A 70 0.58 -8.24 0.17
CA LYS A 70 1.17 -9.56 0.05
C LYS A 70 2.66 -9.43 0.43
N PRO A 71 3.06 -9.86 1.64
CA PRO A 71 4.41 -9.59 2.14
C PRO A 71 5.51 -10.19 1.25
N ASP A 72 5.32 -11.38 0.71
CA ASP A 72 6.20 -11.95 -0.31
C ASP A 72 5.36 -12.54 -1.45
N ILE A 73 5.60 -12.11 -2.69
CA ILE A 73 4.90 -12.64 -3.85
C ILE A 73 5.17 -14.13 -4.06
N ARG A 74 6.30 -14.65 -3.59
CA ARG A 74 6.67 -16.06 -3.63
C ARG A 74 5.81 -16.90 -2.67
N GLY A 75 5.18 -16.26 -1.68
CA GLY A 75 4.38 -16.90 -0.64
C GLY A 75 5.23 -17.43 0.52
N GLY A 76 4.58 -18.15 1.45
CA GLY A 76 5.21 -18.62 2.69
C GLY A 76 4.99 -17.67 3.87
N GLU A 77 5.64 -17.96 5.00
CA GLU A 77 5.60 -17.09 6.17
C GLU A 77 6.48 -15.86 5.95
N ALA A 78 5.84 -14.71 5.75
CA ALA A 78 6.50 -13.41 5.66
C ALA A 78 5.65 -12.36 6.36
N ARG A 79 6.29 -11.30 6.86
CA ARG A 79 5.63 -10.17 7.52
C ARG A 79 5.88 -8.90 6.74
N ALA A 80 4.87 -8.06 6.64
CA ALA A 80 5.00 -6.72 6.11
C ALA A 80 4.97 -5.71 7.26
N SER A 81 5.85 -4.71 7.20
CA SER A 81 5.86 -3.60 8.15
C SER A 81 5.46 -2.31 7.43
N LEU A 82 4.42 -1.65 7.95
CA LEU A 82 3.93 -0.37 7.48
C LEU A 82 4.28 0.69 8.53
N ALA A 83 5.25 1.54 8.21
CA ALA A 83 5.71 2.60 9.11
C ALA A 83 4.80 3.84 9.04
N GLU A 84 4.25 4.15 7.86
CA GLU A 84 3.36 5.29 7.68
C GLU A 84 2.20 4.94 6.75
N TRP A 85 0.98 5.28 7.18
CA TRP A 85 -0.19 5.41 6.32
C TRP A 85 -0.83 6.76 6.62
N ARG A 86 -0.65 7.70 5.71
CA ARG A 86 -1.21 9.05 5.84
C ARG A 86 -2.14 9.34 4.68
N ILE A 87 -3.23 10.04 5.00
CA ILE A 87 -4.21 10.54 4.05
C ILE A 87 -4.44 12.02 4.31
N ALA A 88 -4.65 12.79 3.25
CA ALA A 88 -4.99 14.21 3.30
C ALA A 88 -6.05 14.54 2.26
#